data_AF-A0A944XEK9-F1
#
_entry.id   AF-A0A944XEK9-F1
#
_cell.length_a   1.000
_cell.length_b   1.000
_cell.length_c   1.000
_cell.angle_alpha   90.00
_cell.angle_beta   90.00
_cell.angle_gamma   90.00
#
_symmetry.space_group_name_H-M   'P 1'
#
loop_
_entity.id
_entity.type
_entity.pdbx_description
1 polymer ?
#
loop_
_entity_poly.entity_id
_entity_poly.type
_entity_poly.pdbx_seq_one_letter_code
_entity_poly.pdbx_strand_id
1 'polypeptide(L)'
;MNQENLSKRINQPENVSKEKSNPAFHLFLYLVSFLSLSFLVAGILISIHQAINKFIPDSLDSSYFDNDAIKFGLSALIVTIPLYYGILFLLNRKLERKEIPADSLVRKTITYLALVAFSAMAIGSLVSIMYSYFDGEITTRFVLKALSFLFVSTFFFGFYFWEIRRSEFFKSMFMNFFIASIVIALASMVLGFFVIDNPTTARNKRIDNELIQNMSDAGRKINLEFKGQDEFNQGLSVRQSQRDKMILEMAKNGNTPEEIEKVVNKFYGGDMIGKLPTNQEMNGKIDKNVVYKTKEGSFYELCGDFKIENKTGGNNWNSNGDKWAHPAGNHCFVFDAKDNAYNNYPIQMKVN
;
A
#
# COMPACT_ATOMS: atom_id res chain seq x y z
N MET A 1 35.77 4.43 75.93
CA MET A 1 35.87 4.15 74.47
C MET A 1 34.67 3.27 74.12
N ASN A 2 33.60 3.87 73.57
CA ASN A 2 32.24 3.33 73.61
C ASN A 2 31.98 2.24 72.54
N GLN A 3 31.43 1.09 72.94
CA GLN A 3 31.01 -0.02 72.06
C GLN A 3 29.85 0.34 71.11
N GLU A 4 29.19 1.48 71.33
CA GLU A 4 28.06 1.97 70.54
C GLU A 4 28.45 2.38 69.10
N ASN A 5 29.75 2.62 68.85
CA ASN A 5 30.25 2.95 67.50
C ASN A 5 30.67 1.73 66.67
N LEU A 6 30.71 0.52 67.24
CA LEU A 6 31.06 -0.70 66.49
C LEU A 6 29.84 -1.35 65.82
N SER A 7 28.63 -1.21 66.37
CA SER A 7 27.40 -1.79 65.80
C SER A 7 26.86 -1.03 64.59
N LYS A 8 27.18 0.26 64.45
CA LYS A 8 26.77 1.08 63.29
C LYS A 8 27.55 0.80 61.99
N ARG A 9 28.66 0.05 62.03
CA ARG A 9 29.41 -0.32 60.80
C ARG A 9 28.99 -1.66 60.18
N ILE A 10 28.17 -2.46 60.85
CA ILE A 10 27.82 -3.82 60.39
C ILE A 10 26.53 -3.85 59.53
N ASN A 11 25.75 -2.77 59.53
CA ASN A 11 24.46 -2.70 58.81
C ASN A 11 24.48 -1.74 57.61
N GLN A 12 25.53 -1.80 56.80
CA GLN A 12 25.50 -1.19 55.48
C GLN A 12 25.59 -2.33 54.47
N PRO A 13 24.53 -2.62 53.68
CA PRO A 13 24.60 -3.66 52.67
C PRO A 13 25.70 -3.29 51.67
N GLU A 14 26.82 -3.98 51.81
CA GLU A 14 28.01 -3.91 50.97
C GLU A 14 27.72 -4.64 49.65
N ASN A 15 26.65 -4.27 48.94
CA ASN A 15 26.38 -4.77 47.59
C ASN A 15 25.57 -3.79 46.75
N VAL A 16 26.01 -2.53 46.71
CA VAL A 16 25.75 -1.68 45.55
C VAL A 16 27.08 -1.54 44.84
N SER A 17 27.36 -2.49 43.95
CA SER A 17 28.52 -2.45 43.08
C SER A 17 28.54 -1.09 42.38
N LYS A 18 29.45 -0.22 42.83
CA LYS A 18 29.61 1.15 42.35
C LYS A 18 30.04 1.05 40.89
N GLU A 19 29.11 1.24 39.97
CA GLU A 19 29.34 1.23 38.53
C GLU A 19 30.42 2.27 38.20
N LYS A 20 31.66 1.81 38.03
CA LYS A 20 32.85 2.68 38.01
C LYS A 20 33.07 3.34 36.64
N SER A 21 32.02 3.43 35.81
CA SER A 21 32.08 3.92 34.43
C SER A 21 30.71 4.40 33.96
N ASN A 22 30.64 5.59 33.34
CA ASN A 22 29.46 6.22 32.71
C ASN A 22 28.16 5.39 32.64
N PRO A 23 27.39 5.30 33.74
CA PRO A 23 26.17 4.47 33.82
C PRO A 23 25.10 4.92 32.83
N ALA A 24 25.00 6.23 32.57
CA ALA A 24 24.09 6.79 31.59
C ALA A 24 24.39 6.32 30.16
N PHE A 25 25.67 6.20 29.78
CA PHE A 25 26.06 5.71 28.47
C PHE A 25 25.73 4.22 28.29
N HIS A 26 25.91 3.42 29.34
CA HIS A 26 25.51 2.01 29.32
C HIS A 26 23.99 1.87 29.16
N LEU A 27 23.21 2.66 29.91
CA LEU A 27 21.76 2.71 29.75
C LEU A 27 21.36 3.08 28.32
N PHE A 28 21.99 4.10 27.75
CA PHE A 28 21.77 4.50 26.36
C PHE A 28 22.03 3.34 25.39
N LEU A 29 23.15 2.63 25.50
CA LEU A 29 23.47 1.50 24.62
C LEU A 29 22.45 0.36 24.73
N TYR A 30 22.01 0.03 25.95
CA TYR A 30 20.98 -1.00 26.15
C TYR A 30 19.62 -0.56 25.61
N LEU A 31 19.24 0.72 25.77
CA LEU A 31 18.00 1.26 25.21
C LEU A 31 18.02 1.24 23.68
N VAL A 32 19.12 1.66 23.06
CA VAL A 32 19.29 1.60 21.60
C VAL A 32 19.25 0.14 21.12
N SER A 33 19.88 -0.78 21.86
CA SER A 33 19.81 -2.22 21.56
C SER A 33 18.36 -2.74 21.61
N PHE A 34 17.61 -2.40 22.65
CA PHE A 34 16.21 -2.83 22.79
C PHE A 34 15.29 -2.21 21.72
N LEU A 35 15.48 -0.93 21.41
CA LEU A 35 14.71 -0.25 20.37
C LEU A 35 15.02 -0.82 18.98
N SER A 36 16.29 -1.00 18.65
CA SER A 36 16.70 -1.60 17.38
C SER A 36 16.24 -3.05 17.25
N LEU A 37 16.26 -3.83 18.34
CA LEU A 37 15.68 -5.17 18.39
C LEU A 37 14.18 -5.16 18.06
N SER A 38 13.43 -4.20 18.61
CA SER A 38 11.99 -4.10 18.38
C SER A 38 11.67 -3.91 16.89
N PHE A 39 12.40 -3.01 16.23
CA PHE A 39 12.26 -2.80 14.78
C PHE A 39 12.81 -3.97 13.95
N LEU A 40 13.88 -4.63 14.40
CA LEU A 40 14.41 -5.82 13.74
C LEU A 40 13.35 -6.93 13.71
N VAL A 41 12.78 -7.25 14.87
CA VAL A 41 11.73 -8.28 15.03
C VAL A 41 10.48 -7.91 14.23
N ALA A 42 10.04 -6.65 14.30
CA ALA A 42 8.92 -6.17 13.49
C ALA A 42 9.19 -6.32 11.98
N GLY A 43 10.39 -5.93 11.52
CA GLY A 43 10.79 -6.06 10.12
C GLY A 43 10.81 -7.51 9.64
N ILE A 44 11.33 -8.44 10.45
CA ILE A 44 11.31 -9.89 10.18
C ILE A 44 9.87 -10.38 10.01
N LEU A 45 9.01 -10.10 10.99
CA LEU A 45 7.63 -10.59 11.02
C LEU A 45 6.80 -10.01 9.87
N ILE A 46 6.92 -8.71 9.62
CA ILE A 46 6.22 -8.05 8.51
C ILE A 46 6.66 -8.67 7.17
N SER A 47 7.95 -8.88 6.96
CA SER A 47 8.45 -9.48 5.71
C SER A 47 7.91 -10.89 5.50
N ILE A 48 7.89 -11.72 6.55
CA ILE A 48 7.33 -13.08 6.51
C ILE A 48 5.81 -13.03 6.26
N HIS A 49 5.07 -12.16 6.96
CA HIS A 49 3.62 -12.06 6.86
C HIS A 49 3.16 -11.59 5.48
N GLN A 50 3.87 -10.62 4.90
CA GLN A 50 3.57 -10.15 3.55
C GLN A 50 3.95 -11.18 2.48
N ALA A 51 5.02 -11.96 2.70
CA ALA A 51 5.31 -13.12 1.86
C ALA A 51 4.17 -14.15 1.90
N ILE A 52 3.68 -14.49 3.10
CA ILE A 52 2.54 -15.40 3.27
C ILE A 52 1.30 -14.86 2.54
N ASN A 53 0.97 -13.57 2.71
CA ASN A 53 -0.17 -12.94 2.04
C ASN A 53 -0.07 -12.98 0.51
N LYS A 54 1.15 -12.89 -0.04
CA LYS A 54 1.36 -12.92 -1.49
C LYS A 54 1.31 -14.34 -2.07
N PHE A 55 1.90 -15.33 -1.38
CA PHE A 55 1.99 -16.70 -1.89
C PHE A 55 0.77 -17.58 -1.57
N ILE A 56 0.00 -17.22 -0.54
CA ILE A 56 -1.20 -17.97 -0.11
C ILE A 56 -2.38 -16.99 -0.06
N PRO A 57 -2.92 -16.59 -1.24
CA PRO A 57 -4.12 -15.77 -1.29
C PRO A 57 -5.32 -16.58 -0.78
N ASP A 58 -6.19 -15.92 -0.03
CA ASP A 58 -7.42 -16.51 0.49
C ASP A 58 -8.57 -15.56 0.21
N SER A 59 -9.59 -16.07 -0.45
CA SER A 59 -10.75 -15.29 -0.89
C SER A 59 -11.65 -14.85 0.25
N LEU A 60 -11.56 -15.49 1.44
CA LEU A 60 -12.48 -15.24 2.55
C LEU A 60 -11.95 -14.25 3.59
N ASP A 61 -10.72 -13.76 3.44
CA ASP A 61 -10.17 -12.76 4.35
C ASP A 61 -9.67 -11.51 3.62
N SER A 62 -10.11 -10.41 4.19
CA SER A 62 -9.69 -9.04 3.94
C SER A 62 -8.19 -8.74 4.06
N SER A 63 -7.39 -9.59 4.72
CA SER A 63 -5.95 -9.35 4.94
C SER A 63 -5.12 -9.66 3.68
N TYR A 64 -5.11 -8.72 2.74
CA TYR A 64 -4.34 -8.83 1.50
C TYR A 64 -2.86 -8.43 1.64
N PHE A 65 -2.07 -8.70 0.60
CA PHE A 65 -0.71 -8.18 0.45
C PHE A 65 -0.72 -6.65 0.47
N ASP A 66 0.01 -6.07 1.42
CA ASP A 66 0.14 -4.64 1.63
C ASP A 66 1.54 -4.17 1.22
N ASN A 67 1.57 -3.40 0.13
CA ASN A 67 2.78 -2.80 -0.41
C ASN A 67 3.46 -1.83 0.56
N ASP A 68 2.71 -1.14 1.42
CA ASP A 68 3.28 -0.18 2.35
C ASP A 68 3.85 -0.87 3.59
N ALA A 69 3.18 -1.92 4.07
CA ALA A 69 3.72 -2.77 5.12
C ALA A 69 5.07 -3.40 4.71
N ILE A 70 5.18 -4.01 3.52
CA ILE A 70 6.45 -4.62 3.09
C ILE A 70 7.57 -3.59 2.93
N LYS A 71 7.27 -2.37 2.44
CA LYS A 71 8.25 -1.27 2.35
C LYS A 71 8.75 -0.85 3.73
N PHE A 72 7.85 -0.74 4.70
CA PHE A 72 8.22 -0.46 6.08
C PHE A 72 9.10 -1.57 6.66
N GLY A 73 8.71 -2.85 6.49
CA GLY A 73 9.47 -4.00 6.99
C GLY A 73 10.89 -4.05 6.44
N LEU A 74 11.06 -3.88 5.12
CA LEU A 74 12.38 -3.84 4.49
C LEU A 74 13.22 -2.64 4.93
N SER A 75 12.61 -1.46 5.03
CA SER A 75 13.31 -0.24 5.48
C SER A 75 13.80 -0.41 6.92
N ALA A 76 12.96 -0.97 7.80
CA ALA A 76 13.34 -1.31 9.16
C ALA A 76 14.52 -2.28 9.17
N LEU A 77 14.49 -3.38 8.42
CA LEU A 77 15.57 -4.37 8.37
C LEU A 77 16.89 -3.78 7.88
N ILE A 78 16.88 -3.02 6.79
CA ILE A 78 18.09 -2.40 6.21
C ILE A 78 18.81 -1.54 7.25
N VAL A 79 18.06 -0.77 8.05
CA VAL A 79 18.64 0.13 9.06
C VAL A 79 18.99 -0.63 10.35
N THR A 80 18.12 -1.54 10.79
CA THR A 80 18.24 -2.16 12.12
C THR A 80 19.18 -3.34 12.17
N ILE A 81 19.40 -4.06 11.07
CA ILE A 81 20.42 -5.11 11.01
C ILE A 81 21.81 -4.56 11.41
N PRO A 82 22.40 -3.57 10.70
CA PRO A 82 23.73 -3.07 11.08
C PRO A 82 23.72 -2.41 12.47
N LEU A 83 22.64 -1.73 12.84
CA LEU A 83 22.52 -1.05 14.12
C LEU A 83 22.47 -2.03 15.31
N TYR A 84 21.53 -2.97 15.31
CA TYR A 84 21.33 -3.93 16.39
C TYR A 84 22.57 -4.80 16.58
N TYR A 85 23.10 -5.39 15.51
CA TYR A 85 24.26 -6.27 15.60
C TYR A 85 25.55 -5.52 15.95
N GLY A 86 25.71 -4.28 15.47
CA GLY A 86 26.82 -3.42 15.86
C GLY A 86 26.81 -3.09 17.35
N ILE A 87 25.64 -2.72 17.89
CA ILE A 87 25.47 -2.41 19.31
C ILE A 87 25.60 -3.68 20.16
N LEU A 88 25.03 -4.81 19.73
CA LEU A 88 25.13 -6.08 20.45
C LEU A 88 26.58 -6.57 20.52
N PHE A 89 27.35 -6.45 19.43
CA PHE A 89 28.77 -6.75 19.41
C PHE A 89 29.56 -5.83 20.35
N LEU A 90 29.27 -4.53 20.34
CA LEU A 90 29.90 -3.55 21.22
C LEU A 90 29.59 -3.83 22.71
N LEU A 91 28.34 -4.16 23.05
CA LEU A 91 27.93 -4.55 24.39
C LEU A 91 28.67 -5.80 24.85
N ASN A 92 28.73 -6.84 24.01
CA ASN A 92 29.44 -8.08 24.34
C ASN A 92 30.94 -7.83 24.58
N ARG A 93 31.57 -7.01 23.73
CA ARG A 93 32.99 -6.61 23.92
C ARG A 93 33.22 -5.83 25.21
N LYS A 94 32.29 -4.96 25.61
CA LYS A 94 32.39 -4.20 26.88
C LYS A 94 32.21 -5.08 28.11
N LEU A 95 31.35 -6.09 28.02
CA LEU A 95 31.17 -7.11 29.05
C LEU A 95 32.44 -7.97 29.20
N GLU A 96 33.02 -8.43 28.09
CA GLU A 96 34.29 -9.20 28.08
C GLU A 96 35.45 -8.40 28.69
N ARG A 97 35.50 -7.08 28.44
CA ARG A 97 36.51 -6.17 29.00
C ARG A 97 36.26 -5.74 30.45
N LYS A 98 35.17 -6.21 31.07
CA LYS A 98 34.73 -5.82 32.43
C LYS A 98 34.49 -4.31 32.58
N GLU A 99 34.20 -3.61 31.48
CA GLU A 99 33.78 -2.20 31.51
C GLU A 99 32.35 -2.07 32.02
N ILE A 100 31.49 -3.05 31.72
CA ILE A 100 30.14 -3.18 32.27
C ILE A 100 30.16 -4.30 33.31
N PRO A 101 29.79 -4.04 34.57
CA PRO A 101 29.66 -5.09 35.57
C PRO A 101 28.67 -6.16 35.10
N ALA A 102 29.02 -7.44 35.26
CA ALA A 102 28.12 -8.54 34.91
C ALA A 102 26.76 -8.42 35.64
N ASP A 103 26.78 -7.89 36.87
CA ASP A 103 25.62 -7.67 37.73
C ASP A 103 24.95 -6.29 37.56
N SER A 104 25.24 -5.58 36.47
CA SER A 104 24.67 -4.25 36.21
C SER A 104 23.14 -4.28 36.23
N LEU A 105 22.55 -3.40 37.05
CA LEU A 105 21.09 -3.21 37.12
C LEU A 105 20.53 -2.84 35.75
N VAL A 106 21.25 -2.01 34.98
CA VAL A 106 20.85 -1.58 33.63
C VAL A 106 20.69 -2.78 32.70
N ARG A 107 21.69 -3.68 32.67
CA ARG A 107 21.65 -4.91 31.85
C ARG A 107 20.44 -5.75 32.21
N LYS A 108 20.23 -6.01 33.50
CA LYS A 108 19.12 -6.85 33.99
C LYS A 108 17.77 -6.24 33.64
N THR A 109 17.56 -4.95 33.92
CA THR A 109 16.28 -4.28 33.67
C THR A 109 15.89 -4.33 32.20
N ILE A 110 16.80 -3.97 31.29
CA ILE A 110 16.49 -3.95 29.86
C ILE A 110 16.36 -5.36 29.29
N THR A 111 17.13 -6.33 29.78
CA THR A 111 16.99 -7.74 29.37
C THR A 111 15.67 -8.35 29.84
N TYR A 112 15.25 -8.07 31.08
CA TYR A 112 13.94 -8.50 31.58
C TYR A 112 12.80 -7.84 30.81
N LEU A 113 12.92 -6.57 30.43
CA LEU A 113 11.93 -5.89 29.58
C LEU A 113 11.78 -6.61 28.24
N ALA A 114 12.89 -7.02 27.60
CA ALA A 114 12.86 -7.82 26.39
C ALA A 114 12.18 -9.18 26.60
N LEU A 115 12.50 -9.89 27.70
CA LEU A 115 11.88 -11.17 28.02
C LEU A 115 10.36 -11.05 28.23
N VAL A 116 9.90 -10.00 28.91
CA VAL A 116 8.46 -9.72 29.08
C VAL A 116 7.81 -9.45 27.73
N ALA A 117 8.43 -8.64 26.88
CA ALA A 117 7.92 -8.35 25.54
C ALA A 117 7.78 -9.62 24.70
N PHE A 118 8.79 -10.49 24.64
CA PHE A 118 8.71 -11.76 23.90
C PHE A 118 7.68 -12.72 24.50
N SER A 119 7.58 -12.78 25.83
CA SER A 119 6.55 -13.58 26.51
C SER A 119 5.15 -13.09 26.12
N ALA A 120 4.91 -11.78 26.15
CA ALA A 120 3.65 -11.18 25.72
C ALA A 120 3.35 -11.45 24.25
N MET A 121 4.35 -11.38 23.37
CA MET A 121 4.20 -11.74 21.96
C MET A 121 3.80 -13.22 21.78
N ALA A 122 4.41 -14.15 22.51
CA ALA A 122 4.08 -15.57 22.44
C ALA A 122 2.66 -15.85 22.95
N ILE A 123 2.29 -15.27 24.09
CA ILE A 123 0.94 -15.37 24.67
C ILE A 123 -0.09 -14.79 23.70
N GLY A 124 0.14 -13.59 23.17
CA GLY A 124 -0.73 -12.94 22.20
C GLY A 124 -0.93 -13.77 20.94
N SER A 125 0.14 -14.42 20.44
CA SER A 125 0.05 -15.33 19.30
C SER A 125 -0.81 -16.56 19.60
N LEU A 126 -0.69 -17.15 20.80
CA LEU A 126 -1.52 -18.30 21.20
C LEU A 126 -2.99 -17.91 21.35
N VAL A 127 -3.26 -16.75 21.96
CA VAL A 127 -4.62 -16.20 22.09
C VAL A 127 -5.23 -15.96 20.72
N SER A 128 -4.48 -15.35 19.79
CA SER A 128 -4.94 -15.14 18.42
C SER A 128 -5.32 -16.46 17.76
N ILE A 129 -4.53 -17.52 17.93
CA ILE A 129 -4.85 -18.83 17.36
C ILE A 129 -6.17 -19.37 17.88
N MET A 130 -6.39 -19.31 19.19
CA MET A 130 -7.63 -19.78 19.80
C MET A 130 -8.82 -18.92 19.37
N TYR A 131 -8.63 -17.60 19.23
CA TYR A 131 -9.67 -16.69 18.76
C TYR A 131 -10.15 -17.07 17.36
N SER A 132 -9.23 -17.22 16.40
CA SER A 132 -9.59 -17.64 15.04
C SER A 132 -10.11 -19.08 14.96
N TYR A 133 -9.71 -19.95 15.90
CA TYR A 133 -10.30 -21.27 16.04
C TYR A 133 -11.79 -21.20 16.38
N PHE A 134 -12.16 -20.36 17.36
CA PHE A 134 -13.54 -20.21 17.79
C PHE A 134 -14.43 -19.49 16.78
N ASP A 135 -13.86 -18.60 15.98
CA ASP A 135 -14.58 -17.95 14.87
C ASP A 135 -14.79 -18.89 13.67
N GLY A 136 -14.15 -20.07 13.65
CA GLY A 136 -14.24 -21.03 12.53
C GLY A 136 -13.40 -20.61 11.32
N GLU A 137 -12.53 -19.61 11.48
CA GLU A 137 -11.72 -18.98 10.42
C GLU A 137 -10.27 -19.49 10.41
N ILE A 138 -10.00 -20.72 10.84
CA ILE A 138 -8.65 -21.29 10.72
C ILE A 138 -8.30 -21.47 9.25
N THR A 139 -7.53 -20.52 8.75
CA THR A 139 -6.95 -20.52 7.42
C THR A 139 -5.47 -20.90 7.51
N THR A 140 -4.93 -21.58 6.50
CA THR A 140 -3.53 -22.03 6.50
C THR A 140 -2.56 -20.87 6.71
N ARG A 141 -2.84 -19.72 6.09
CA ARG A 141 -2.05 -18.48 6.24
C ARG A 141 -2.08 -17.92 7.66
N PHE A 142 -3.22 -17.98 8.35
CA PHE A 142 -3.34 -17.50 9.72
C PHE A 142 -2.47 -18.36 10.65
N VAL A 143 -2.52 -19.69 10.49
CA VAL A 143 -1.66 -20.62 11.24
C VAL A 143 -0.17 -20.36 10.95
N LEU A 144 0.21 -20.17 9.68
CA LEU A 144 1.60 -19.86 9.31
C LEU A 144 2.10 -18.55 9.92
N LYS A 145 1.28 -17.50 9.93
CA LYS A 145 1.59 -16.21 10.57
C LYS A 145 1.77 -16.34 12.07
N ALA A 146 0.92 -17.12 12.73
CA ALA A 146 1.03 -17.35 14.16
C ALA A 146 2.26 -18.21 14.51
N LEU A 147 2.55 -19.24 13.70
CA LEU A 147 3.78 -20.03 13.84
C LEU A 147 5.05 -19.19 13.65
N SER A 148 5.05 -18.23 12.70
CA SER A 148 6.20 -17.33 12.54
C SER A 148 6.38 -16.43 13.76
N PHE A 149 5.28 -15.95 14.36
CA PHE A 149 5.32 -15.17 15.60
C PHE A 149 5.92 -15.99 16.77
N LEU A 150 5.46 -17.23 16.95
CA LEU A 150 6.00 -18.12 17.98
C LEU A 150 7.47 -18.44 17.74
N PHE A 151 7.85 -18.78 16.51
CA PHE A 151 9.24 -19.07 16.16
C PHE A 151 10.18 -17.90 16.50
N VAL A 152 9.85 -16.69 16.03
CA VAL A 152 10.67 -15.49 16.27
C VAL A 152 10.70 -15.16 17.76
N SER A 153 9.56 -15.19 18.44
CA SER A 153 9.50 -14.90 19.88
C SER A 153 10.33 -15.91 20.70
N THR A 154 10.15 -17.21 20.47
CA THR A 154 10.90 -18.25 21.20
C THR A 154 12.40 -18.16 20.94
N PHE A 155 12.82 -17.87 19.71
CA PHE A 155 14.23 -17.72 19.37
C PHE A 155 14.88 -16.56 20.16
N PHE A 156 14.29 -15.36 20.11
CA PHE A 156 14.85 -14.20 20.81
C PHE A 156 14.66 -14.29 22.34
N PHE A 157 13.55 -14.86 22.82
CA PHE A 157 13.38 -15.18 24.23
C PHE A 157 14.51 -16.10 24.71
N GLY A 158 14.79 -17.17 23.98
CA GLY A 158 15.87 -18.11 24.31
C GLY A 158 17.24 -17.44 24.38
N PHE A 159 17.53 -16.56 23.42
CA PHE A 159 18.75 -15.76 23.43
C PHE A 159 18.85 -14.87 24.67
N TYR A 160 17.84 -14.04 24.97
CA TYR A 160 17.88 -13.13 26.12
C TYR A 160 17.81 -13.85 27.48
N PHE A 161 17.17 -15.03 27.51
CA PHE A 161 17.09 -15.87 28.69
C PHE A 161 18.43 -16.55 29.01
N TRP A 162 19.16 -16.96 27.98
CA TRP A 162 20.54 -17.39 28.13
C TRP A 162 21.45 -16.21 28.50
N GLU A 163 21.31 -15.08 27.82
CA GLU A 163 22.08 -13.84 28.03
C GLU A 163 22.00 -13.36 29.47
N ILE A 164 20.86 -13.46 30.17
CA ILE A 164 20.75 -13.02 31.56
C ILE A 164 21.39 -13.98 32.56
N ARG A 165 21.45 -15.28 32.23
CA ARG A 165 21.99 -16.33 33.11
C ARG A 165 23.50 -16.51 32.97
N ARG A 166 24.12 -16.02 31.89
CA ARG A 166 25.56 -16.18 31.68
C ARG A 166 26.35 -15.36 32.72
N SER A 167 27.09 -16.07 33.55
CA SER A 167 28.13 -15.53 34.44
C SER A 167 29.49 -15.47 33.74
N GLU A 168 29.71 -16.38 32.79
CA GLU A 168 30.93 -16.49 32.00
C GLU A 168 30.64 -16.13 30.53
N PHE A 169 31.43 -15.21 29.97
CA PHE A 169 31.25 -14.70 28.61
C PHE A 169 31.88 -15.65 27.58
N PHE A 170 31.42 -16.91 27.54
CA PHE A 170 31.87 -17.90 26.57
C PHE A 170 31.56 -17.44 25.13
N LYS A 171 32.62 -17.25 24.34
CA LYS A 171 32.54 -16.73 22.97
C LYS A 171 31.72 -17.63 22.03
N SER A 172 31.76 -18.95 22.19
CA SER A 172 31.16 -19.89 21.24
C SER A 172 29.62 -19.84 21.19
N MET A 173 28.96 -19.91 22.35
CA MET A 173 27.49 -19.91 22.39
C MET A 173 26.90 -18.56 21.97
N PHE A 174 27.54 -17.45 22.35
CA PHE A 174 27.17 -16.12 21.86
C PHE A 174 27.23 -16.06 20.34
N MET A 175 28.34 -16.51 19.73
CA MET A 175 28.52 -16.48 18.27
C MET A 175 27.49 -17.33 17.55
N ASN A 176 27.09 -18.49 18.09
CA ASN A 176 26.05 -19.32 17.47
C ASN A 176 24.71 -18.59 17.40
N PHE A 177 24.23 -17.99 18.51
CA PHE A 177 23.01 -17.20 18.50
C PHE A 177 23.12 -15.95 17.62
N PHE A 178 24.27 -15.27 17.68
CA PHE A 178 24.55 -14.09 16.88
C PHE A 178 24.45 -14.40 15.38
N ILE A 179 25.15 -15.44 14.90
CA ILE A 179 25.11 -15.87 13.50
C ILE A 179 23.71 -16.35 13.12
N ALA A 180 23.08 -17.20 13.92
CA ALA A 180 21.73 -17.70 13.63
C ALA A 180 20.72 -16.56 13.48
N SER A 181 20.78 -15.56 14.36
CA SER A 181 19.89 -14.40 14.29
C SER A 181 20.14 -13.54 13.04
N ILE A 182 21.41 -13.32 12.67
CA ILE A 182 21.76 -12.59 11.43
C ILE A 182 21.22 -13.33 10.22
N VAL A 183 21.37 -14.66 10.18
CA VAL A 183 20.86 -15.48 9.08
C VAL A 183 19.34 -15.37 8.97
N ILE A 184 18.61 -15.42 10.09
CA ILE A 184 17.14 -15.23 10.10
C ILE A 184 16.77 -13.84 9.57
N ALA A 185 17.44 -12.79 10.04
CA ALA A 185 17.17 -11.43 9.60
C ALA A 185 17.45 -11.23 8.11
N LEU A 186 18.61 -11.67 7.63
CA LEU A 186 18.97 -11.58 6.21
C LEU A 186 18.06 -12.44 5.32
N ALA A 187 17.69 -13.65 5.76
CA ALA A 187 16.74 -14.48 5.04
C ALA A 187 15.38 -13.79 4.89
N SER A 188 14.85 -13.19 5.97
CA SER A 188 13.60 -12.43 5.91
C SER A 188 13.69 -11.19 5.00
N MET A 189 14.84 -10.50 4.98
CA MET A 189 15.09 -9.36 4.11
C MET A 189 15.12 -9.79 2.63
N VAL A 190 15.82 -10.88 2.33
CA VAL A 190 15.86 -11.47 0.98
C VAL A 190 14.47 -11.90 0.54
N LEU A 191 13.70 -12.56 1.40
CA LEU A 191 12.30 -12.92 1.13
C LEU A 191 11.46 -11.67 0.80
N GLY A 192 11.62 -10.58 1.56
CA GLY A 192 10.92 -9.32 1.30
C GLY A 192 11.25 -8.74 -0.08
N PHE A 193 12.52 -8.83 -0.54
CA PHE A 193 12.91 -8.39 -1.88
C PHE A 193 12.31 -9.22 -3.01
N PHE A 194 12.11 -10.53 -2.81
CA PHE A 194 11.40 -11.36 -3.79
C PHE A 194 9.91 -11.03 -3.87
N VAL A 195 9.34 -10.50 -2.79
CA VAL A 195 7.91 -10.20 -2.67
C VAL A 195 7.58 -8.79 -3.16
N ILE A 196 8.43 -7.79 -2.93
CA ILE A 196 8.18 -6.41 -3.35
C ILE A 196 8.56 -6.17 -4.83
N ASP A 197 7.82 -5.30 -5.52
CA ASP A 197 8.25 -4.81 -6.82
C ASP A 197 9.50 -3.92 -6.69
N ASN A 198 10.39 -3.97 -7.68
CA ASN A 198 11.55 -3.09 -7.69
C ASN A 198 11.14 -1.59 -7.77
N PRO A 199 12.00 -0.65 -7.35
CA PRO A 199 11.66 0.79 -7.32
C PRO A 199 11.23 1.36 -8.68
N THR A 200 11.80 0.86 -9.78
CA THR A 200 11.48 1.30 -11.14
C THR A 200 10.07 0.85 -11.53
N THR A 201 9.73 -0.41 -11.27
CA THR A 201 8.38 -0.97 -11.48
C THR A 201 7.36 -0.23 -10.61
N ALA A 202 7.66 0.05 -9.35
CA ALA A 202 6.78 0.80 -8.46
C ALA A 202 6.55 2.26 -8.90
N ARG A 203 7.54 2.88 -9.57
CA ARG A 203 7.39 4.20 -10.19
C ARG A 203 6.53 4.13 -11.45
N ASN A 204 6.80 3.15 -12.31
CA ASN A 204 6.04 2.95 -13.55
C ASN A 204 4.57 2.63 -13.27
N LYS A 205 4.27 1.80 -12.26
CA LYS A 205 2.90 1.56 -11.75
C LYS A 205 2.19 2.86 -11.35
N ARG A 206 2.89 3.78 -10.69
CA ARG A 206 2.32 5.07 -10.29
C ARG A 206 2.02 5.97 -11.49
N ILE A 207 2.93 6.01 -12.47
CA ILE A 207 2.72 6.76 -13.72
C ILE A 207 1.51 6.20 -14.48
N ASP A 208 1.38 4.88 -14.57
CA ASP A 208 0.26 4.24 -15.25
C ASP A 208 -1.06 4.45 -14.52
N ASN A 209 -1.06 4.41 -13.18
CA ASN A 209 -2.26 4.73 -12.39
C ASN A 209 -2.71 6.20 -12.58
N GLU A 210 -1.77 7.15 -12.66
CA GLU A 210 -2.07 8.55 -12.96
C GLU A 210 -2.64 8.69 -14.39
N LEU A 211 -2.09 7.95 -15.36
CA LEU A 211 -2.60 7.93 -16.73
C LEU A 211 -4.04 7.39 -16.78
N ILE A 212 -4.34 6.30 -16.06
CA ILE A 212 -5.70 5.74 -15.96
C ILE A 212 -6.68 6.74 -15.35
N GLN A 213 -6.27 7.48 -14.31
CA GLN A 213 -7.10 8.54 -13.72
C GLN A 213 -7.38 9.65 -14.74
N ASN A 214 -6.34 10.13 -15.43
CA ASN A 214 -6.48 11.15 -16.48
C ASN A 214 -7.39 10.67 -17.63
N MET A 215 -7.32 9.39 -18.01
CA MET A 215 -8.20 8.81 -19.03
C MET A 215 -9.66 8.75 -18.55
N SER A 216 -9.91 8.36 -17.30
CA SER A 216 -11.26 8.36 -16.73
C SER A 216 -11.86 9.77 -16.68
N ASP A 217 -11.06 10.76 -16.30
CA ASP A 217 -11.46 12.17 -16.29
C ASP A 217 -11.70 12.71 -17.71
N ALA A 218 -10.87 12.33 -18.69
CA ALA A 218 -11.08 12.68 -20.10
C ALA A 218 -12.38 12.08 -20.64
N GLY A 219 -12.66 10.81 -20.35
CA GLY A 219 -13.93 10.18 -20.71
C GLY A 219 -15.13 10.90 -20.11
N ARG A 220 -15.02 11.40 -18.86
CA ARG A 220 -16.08 12.17 -18.20
C ARG A 220 -16.35 13.49 -18.93
N LYS A 221 -15.30 14.21 -19.33
CA LYS A 221 -15.42 15.45 -20.11
C LYS A 221 -16.11 15.19 -21.45
N ILE A 222 -15.70 14.16 -22.18
CA ILE A 222 -16.31 13.79 -23.47
C ILE A 222 -17.80 13.40 -23.30
N ASN A 223 -18.15 12.63 -22.27
CA ASN A 223 -19.55 12.26 -22.01
C ASN A 223 -20.43 13.50 -21.77
N LEU A 224 -19.94 14.48 -21.01
CA LEU A 224 -20.67 15.73 -20.74
C LEU A 224 -20.86 16.57 -22.01
N GLU A 225 -19.81 16.70 -22.83
CA GLU A 225 -19.89 17.41 -24.11
C GLU A 225 -20.86 16.73 -25.08
N PHE A 226 -20.77 15.39 -25.20
CA PHE A 226 -21.66 14.62 -26.06
C PHE A 226 -23.13 14.72 -25.64
N LYS A 227 -23.42 14.65 -24.33
CA LYS A 227 -24.80 14.81 -23.81
C LYS A 227 -25.37 16.18 -24.09
N GLY A 228 -24.59 17.24 -23.85
CA GLY A 228 -25.02 18.61 -24.16
C GLY A 228 -25.32 18.78 -25.66
N GLN A 229 -24.52 18.14 -26.52
CA GLN A 229 -24.75 18.14 -27.97
C GLN A 229 -26.00 17.34 -28.37
N ASP A 230 -26.23 16.17 -27.77
CA ASP A 230 -27.39 15.33 -28.06
C ASP A 230 -28.70 16.01 -27.62
N GLU A 231 -28.73 16.60 -26.42
CA GLU A 231 -29.88 17.38 -25.93
C GLU A 231 -30.19 18.58 -26.85
N PHE A 232 -29.16 19.28 -27.33
CA PHE A 232 -29.30 20.36 -28.30
C PHE A 232 -29.90 19.87 -29.64
N ASN A 233 -29.36 18.78 -30.19
CA ASN A 233 -29.82 18.19 -31.45
C ASN A 233 -31.27 17.67 -31.35
N GLN A 234 -31.63 17.04 -30.24
CA GLN A 234 -33.00 16.62 -29.96
C GLN A 234 -33.94 17.83 -29.94
N GLY A 235 -33.56 18.92 -29.27
CA GLY A 235 -34.32 20.18 -29.27
C GLY A 235 -34.54 20.78 -30.66
N LEU A 236 -33.52 20.74 -31.52
CA LEU A 236 -33.64 21.16 -32.92
C LEU A 236 -34.60 20.27 -33.72
N SER A 237 -34.51 18.94 -33.57
CA SER A 237 -35.37 18.00 -34.28
C SER A 237 -36.85 18.14 -33.90
N VAL A 238 -37.14 18.39 -32.63
CA VAL A 238 -38.51 18.65 -32.15
C VAL A 238 -39.05 19.95 -32.75
N ARG A 239 -38.24 21.01 -32.77
CA ARG A 239 -38.61 22.30 -33.37
C ARG A 239 -38.88 22.18 -34.87
N GLN A 240 -38.07 21.41 -35.60
CA GLN A 240 -38.29 21.10 -37.03
C GLN A 240 -39.59 20.32 -37.24
N SER A 241 -39.85 19.29 -36.44
CA SER A 241 -41.10 18.52 -36.48
C SER A 241 -42.34 19.39 -36.24
N GLN A 242 -42.27 20.33 -35.28
CA GLN A 242 -43.34 21.30 -35.01
C GLN A 242 -43.56 22.27 -36.16
N ARG A 243 -42.47 22.77 -36.77
CA ARG A 243 -42.51 23.60 -37.98
C ARG A 243 -43.23 22.86 -39.12
N ASP A 244 -42.87 21.61 -39.39
CA ASP A 244 -43.43 20.83 -40.49
C ASP A 244 -44.91 20.47 -40.26
N LYS A 245 -45.31 20.19 -39.02
CA LYS A 245 -46.72 20.01 -38.66
C LYS A 245 -47.55 21.28 -38.90
N MET A 246 -47.01 22.44 -38.51
CA MET A 246 -47.67 23.73 -38.73
C MET A 246 -47.86 24.03 -40.22
N ILE A 247 -46.83 23.78 -41.04
CA ILE A 247 -46.92 23.90 -42.50
C ILE A 247 -48.04 23.01 -43.04
N LEU A 248 -48.11 21.76 -42.60
CA LEU A 248 -49.07 20.78 -43.08
C LEU A 248 -50.52 21.13 -42.67
N GLU A 249 -50.73 21.62 -41.45
CA GLU A 249 -52.05 22.07 -40.98
C GLU A 249 -52.53 23.32 -41.73
N MET A 250 -51.64 24.29 -41.94
CA MET A 250 -51.99 25.50 -42.69
C MET A 250 -52.30 25.19 -44.17
N ALA A 251 -51.57 24.26 -44.78
CA ALA A 251 -51.84 23.80 -46.13
C ALA A 251 -53.20 23.09 -46.24
N LYS A 252 -53.57 22.27 -45.25
CA LYS A 252 -54.90 21.61 -45.19
C LYS A 252 -56.06 22.59 -45.05
N ASN A 253 -55.83 23.73 -44.41
CA ASN A 253 -56.83 24.78 -44.22
C ASN A 253 -57.00 25.71 -45.44
N GLY A 254 -56.28 25.43 -46.55
CA GLY A 254 -56.41 26.18 -47.81
C GLY A 254 -55.57 27.45 -47.91
N ASN A 255 -54.63 27.66 -46.99
CA ASN A 255 -53.75 28.84 -47.01
C ASN A 255 -52.78 28.78 -48.20
N THR A 256 -52.47 29.94 -48.77
CA THR A 256 -51.52 30.02 -49.90
C THR A 256 -50.07 29.81 -49.44
N PRO A 257 -49.16 29.31 -50.31
CA PRO A 257 -47.76 29.11 -49.96
C PRO A 257 -47.06 30.35 -49.37
N GLU A 258 -47.38 31.55 -49.88
CA GLU A 258 -46.82 32.82 -49.40
C GLU A 258 -47.31 33.17 -47.97
N GLU A 259 -48.56 32.86 -47.63
CA GLU A 259 -49.11 33.07 -46.28
C GLU A 259 -48.51 32.09 -45.27
N ILE A 260 -48.32 30.83 -45.68
CA ILE A 260 -47.66 29.79 -44.88
C ILE A 260 -46.23 30.21 -44.59
N GLU A 261 -45.48 30.63 -45.61
CA GLU A 261 -44.08 31.04 -45.46
C GLU A 261 -43.93 32.27 -44.54
N LYS A 262 -44.81 33.26 -44.67
CA LYS A 262 -44.80 34.45 -43.81
C LYS A 262 -45.02 34.10 -42.33
N VAL A 263 -45.96 33.21 -42.05
CA VAL A 263 -46.28 32.77 -40.68
C VAL A 263 -45.17 31.87 -40.14
N VAL A 264 -44.69 30.91 -40.92
CA VAL A 264 -43.59 30.01 -40.54
C VAL A 264 -42.31 30.79 -40.28
N ASN A 265 -41.96 31.77 -41.12
CA ASN A 265 -40.78 32.60 -40.89
C ASN A 265 -40.95 33.54 -39.68
N LYS A 266 -42.18 33.95 -39.35
CA LYS A 266 -42.45 34.69 -38.11
C LYS A 266 -42.19 33.85 -36.85
N PHE A 267 -42.49 32.56 -36.88
CA PHE A 267 -42.33 31.66 -35.72
C PHE A 267 -41.00 30.88 -35.71
N TYR A 268 -40.39 30.65 -36.87
CA TYR A 268 -39.23 29.76 -37.06
C TYR A 268 -38.15 30.32 -38.01
N GLY A 269 -38.26 31.57 -38.49
CA GLY A 269 -37.37 32.15 -39.52
C GLY A 269 -36.06 32.77 -39.01
N GLY A 270 -35.62 32.42 -37.79
CA GLY A 270 -34.29 32.77 -37.30
C GLY A 270 -33.25 31.79 -37.83
N ASP A 271 -32.04 32.28 -38.11
CA ASP A 271 -30.91 31.50 -38.64
C ASP A 271 -30.71 30.22 -37.79
N MET A 272 -31.09 29.07 -38.34
CA MET A 272 -30.94 27.75 -37.69
C MET A 272 -29.52 27.19 -37.85
N ILE A 273 -28.54 28.05 -38.15
CA ILE A 273 -27.17 27.67 -38.41
C ILE A 273 -26.28 28.15 -37.26
N GLY A 274 -26.36 27.45 -36.13
CA GLY A 274 -25.14 27.23 -35.38
C GLY A 274 -24.31 26.26 -36.20
N LYS A 275 -23.35 26.76 -37.00
CA LYS A 275 -22.33 25.91 -37.63
C LYS A 275 -21.71 25.07 -36.51
N LEU A 276 -22.07 23.79 -36.49
CA LEU A 276 -21.38 22.78 -35.70
C LEU A 276 -19.90 22.85 -36.10
N PRO A 277 -18.95 22.92 -35.16
CA PRO A 277 -17.58 22.61 -35.51
C PRO A 277 -17.57 21.18 -36.05
N THR A 278 -17.21 21.07 -37.33
CA THR A 278 -17.07 19.82 -38.06
C THR A 278 -16.07 18.92 -37.32
N ASN A 279 -16.22 17.60 -37.44
CA ASN A 279 -15.36 16.56 -36.85
C ASN A 279 -13.83 16.72 -37.05
N GLN A 280 -13.39 17.73 -37.80
CA GLN A 280 -11.99 18.04 -38.13
C GLN A 280 -11.22 18.82 -37.06
N GLU A 281 -11.85 19.34 -36.00
CA GLU A 281 -11.13 19.83 -34.79
C GLU A 281 -10.94 18.73 -33.71
N MET A 282 -11.45 17.51 -33.94
CA MET A 282 -11.69 16.50 -32.90
C MET A 282 -10.56 15.49 -32.66
N ASN A 283 -9.33 15.81 -33.08
CA ASN A 283 -8.13 15.08 -32.70
C ASN A 283 -7.26 16.01 -31.86
N GLY A 284 -7.09 15.67 -30.58
CA GLY A 284 -6.40 16.56 -29.66
C GLY A 284 -5.95 15.89 -28.37
N LYS A 285 -5.37 16.69 -27.49
CA LYS A 285 -4.92 16.28 -26.17
C LYS A 285 -5.89 16.89 -25.15
N ILE A 286 -6.73 16.07 -24.51
CA ILE A 286 -7.72 16.52 -23.51
C ILE A 286 -7.05 16.79 -22.17
N ASP A 287 -6.03 16.00 -21.85
CA ASP A 287 -5.27 16.12 -20.61
C ASP A 287 -3.81 15.67 -20.80
N LYS A 288 -2.99 15.87 -19.78
CA LYS A 288 -1.61 15.41 -19.78
C LYS A 288 -1.57 13.91 -20.10
N ASN A 289 -0.92 13.62 -21.23
CA ASN A 289 -0.59 12.28 -21.72
C ASN A 289 -1.77 11.42 -22.21
N VAL A 290 -2.97 12.01 -22.38
CA VAL A 290 -4.12 11.33 -22.99
C VAL A 290 -4.46 11.99 -24.32
N VAL A 291 -4.41 11.20 -25.39
CA VAL A 291 -4.83 11.59 -26.74
C VAL A 291 -6.18 10.96 -27.02
N TYR A 292 -7.12 11.70 -27.61
CA TYR A 292 -8.41 11.14 -28.00
C TYR A 292 -8.60 11.20 -29.52
N LYS A 293 -9.41 10.25 -30.01
CA LYS A 293 -9.89 10.20 -31.39
C LYS A 293 -11.38 9.85 -31.38
N THR A 294 -12.14 10.46 -32.28
CA THR A 294 -13.53 10.09 -32.51
C THR A 294 -13.61 8.83 -33.39
N LYS A 295 -14.55 7.94 -33.08
CA LYS A 295 -14.96 6.81 -33.92
C LYS A 295 -16.37 7.06 -34.46
N GLU A 296 -16.95 6.06 -35.12
CA GLU A 296 -18.31 6.17 -35.65
C GLU A 296 -19.34 6.39 -34.52
N GLY A 297 -20.30 7.28 -34.76
CA GLY A 297 -21.41 7.52 -33.82
C GLY A 297 -20.96 8.18 -32.51
N SER A 298 -21.24 7.52 -31.38
CA SER A 298 -20.91 7.98 -30.03
C SER A 298 -19.64 7.34 -29.47
N PHE A 299 -18.89 6.60 -30.28
CA PHE A 299 -17.67 5.92 -29.84
C PHE A 299 -16.45 6.85 -29.91
N TYR A 300 -15.61 6.78 -28.89
CA TYR A 300 -14.36 7.52 -28.79
C TYR A 300 -13.23 6.58 -28.36
N GLU A 301 -12.01 6.90 -28.77
CA GLU A 301 -10.81 6.16 -28.45
C GLU A 301 -9.84 7.05 -27.65
N LEU A 302 -9.42 6.62 -26.46
CA LEU A 302 -8.41 7.28 -25.63
C LEU A 302 -7.12 6.47 -25.65
N CYS A 303 -6.04 7.10 -26.09
CA CYS A 303 -4.71 6.51 -26.18
C CYS A 303 -3.76 7.14 -25.17
N GLY A 304 -2.89 6.31 -24.61
CA GLY A 304 -1.80 6.72 -23.74
C GLY A 304 -0.63 5.74 -23.80
N ASP A 305 0.52 6.17 -23.29
CA ASP A 305 1.74 5.35 -23.25
C ASP A 305 1.95 4.75 -21.86
N PHE A 306 1.68 3.46 -21.73
CA PHE A 306 1.80 2.71 -20.48
C PHE A 306 3.22 2.20 -20.28
N LYS A 307 3.75 2.35 -19.07
CA LYS A 307 5.12 1.97 -18.73
C LYS A 307 5.26 0.50 -18.38
N ILE A 308 4.19 -0.15 -17.95
CA ILE A 308 4.16 -1.59 -17.67
C ILE A 308 2.96 -2.26 -18.31
N GLU A 309 3.04 -3.58 -18.41
CA GLU A 309 1.91 -4.41 -18.78
C GLU A 309 1.07 -4.75 -17.54
N ASN A 310 -0.26 -4.74 -17.71
CA ASN A 310 -1.24 -5.11 -16.71
C ASN A 310 -2.21 -6.13 -17.33
N LYS A 311 -1.91 -7.44 -17.18
CA LYS A 311 -2.70 -8.54 -17.80
C LYS A 311 -4.00 -8.89 -17.07
N THR A 312 -4.08 -8.54 -15.81
CA THR A 312 -5.19 -8.83 -14.88
C THR A 312 -5.09 -7.75 -13.83
N GLY A 313 -6.18 -7.03 -13.54
CA GLY A 313 -6.22 -5.82 -12.72
C GLY A 313 -5.46 -5.92 -11.41
N GLY A 314 -4.16 -5.70 -11.46
CA GLY A 314 -3.27 -5.95 -10.35
C GLY A 314 -3.24 -4.72 -9.47
N ASN A 315 -4.21 -4.62 -8.56
CA ASN A 315 -4.08 -4.26 -7.14
C ASN A 315 -5.49 -3.98 -6.58
N ASN A 316 -5.77 -4.61 -5.43
CA ASN A 316 -6.98 -4.55 -4.61
C ASN A 316 -7.73 -3.21 -4.57
N TRP A 317 -9.04 -3.29 -4.33
CA TRP A 317 -10.02 -2.23 -4.03
C TRP A 317 -10.95 -1.80 -5.17
N ASN A 318 -10.76 -2.25 -6.40
CA ASN A 318 -11.68 -1.90 -7.48
C ASN A 318 -12.03 -3.14 -8.30
N SER A 319 -13.29 -3.57 -8.29
CA SER A 319 -13.88 -4.57 -9.19
C SER A 319 -13.80 -4.21 -10.68
N ASN A 320 -13.09 -3.12 -10.99
CA ASN A 320 -12.87 -2.53 -12.29
C ASN A 320 -11.41 -2.65 -12.77
N GLY A 321 -10.52 -3.30 -12.01
CA GLY A 321 -9.10 -3.47 -12.38
C GLY A 321 -8.90 -4.20 -13.70
N ASP A 322 -9.73 -5.20 -13.99
CA ASP A 322 -9.70 -5.95 -15.26
C ASP A 322 -10.14 -5.10 -16.45
N LYS A 323 -10.86 -4.00 -16.21
CA LYS A 323 -11.35 -3.11 -17.27
C LYS A 323 -10.24 -2.22 -17.83
N TRP A 324 -9.12 -2.07 -17.14
CA TRP A 324 -7.94 -1.33 -17.61
C TRP A 324 -6.75 -2.26 -17.88
N ALA A 325 -7.00 -3.50 -18.30
CA ALA A 325 -5.93 -4.37 -18.75
C ALA A 325 -5.32 -3.83 -20.05
N HIS A 326 -3.98 -3.74 -20.12
CA HIS A 326 -3.23 -3.22 -21.26
C HIS A 326 -1.83 -3.82 -21.35
N PRO A 327 -1.24 -3.94 -22.56
CA PRO A 327 0.18 -4.18 -22.73
C PRO A 327 1.01 -2.96 -22.31
N ALA A 328 2.33 -3.13 -22.18
CA ALA A 328 3.25 -2.01 -22.09
C ALA A 328 3.35 -1.29 -23.45
N GLY A 329 3.55 0.02 -23.42
CA GLY A 329 3.64 0.88 -24.59
C GLY A 329 2.33 1.61 -24.89
N ASN A 330 2.23 2.13 -26.12
CA ASN A 330 1.04 2.85 -26.55
C ASN A 330 -0.16 1.89 -26.63
N HIS A 331 -1.20 2.18 -25.86
CA HIS A 331 -2.44 1.42 -25.88
C HIS A 331 -3.64 2.37 -25.86
N CYS A 332 -4.70 1.96 -26.57
CA CYS A 332 -5.90 2.74 -26.75
C CYS A 332 -7.12 1.99 -26.26
N PHE A 333 -7.99 2.68 -25.53
CA PHE A 333 -9.25 2.17 -25.04
C PHE A 333 -10.42 2.82 -25.77
N VAL A 334 -11.43 2.03 -26.11
CA VAL A 334 -12.66 2.54 -26.75
C VAL A 334 -13.76 2.67 -25.70
N PHE A 335 -14.54 3.74 -25.76
CA PHE A 335 -15.70 3.93 -24.89
C PHE A 335 -16.86 4.55 -25.67
N ASP A 336 -18.08 4.31 -25.18
CA ASP A 336 -19.30 4.90 -25.74
C ASP A 336 -19.69 6.14 -24.91
N ALA A 337 -19.74 7.31 -25.53
CA ALA A 337 -20.12 8.56 -24.90
C ALA A 337 -21.61 8.62 -24.52
N LYS A 338 -22.44 7.65 -24.95
CA LYS A 338 -23.82 7.51 -24.49
C LYS A 338 -23.94 6.72 -23.17
N ASP A 339 -22.93 5.91 -22.83
CA ASP A 339 -22.97 5.12 -21.61
C ASP A 339 -22.91 6.02 -20.36
N ASN A 340 -23.48 5.56 -19.24
CA ASN A 340 -23.75 6.41 -18.09
C ASN A 340 -22.45 6.93 -17.44
N ALA A 341 -22.40 8.24 -17.16
CA ALA A 341 -21.24 8.98 -16.63
C ALA A 341 -20.60 8.40 -15.35
N TYR A 342 -21.33 7.59 -14.59
CA TYR A 342 -20.83 6.91 -13.38
C TYR A 342 -19.99 5.67 -13.68
N ASN A 343 -20.13 5.10 -14.88
CA ASN A 343 -19.50 3.85 -15.29
C ASN A 343 -18.61 4.05 -16.52
N ASN A 344 -17.93 5.20 -16.65
CA ASN A 344 -16.95 5.52 -17.71
C ASN A 344 -15.71 4.59 -17.67
N TYR A 345 -15.98 3.29 -17.72
CA TYR A 345 -15.05 2.23 -17.93
C TYR A 345 -14.94 2.04 -19.43
N PRO A 346 -13.73 1.81 -19.93
CA PRO A 346 -13.56 1.49 -21.32
C PRO A 346 -14.30 0.19 -21.65
N ILE A 347 -14.91 0.16 -22.83
CA ILE A 347 -15.34 -1.09 -23.44
C ILE A 347 -14.04 -1.77 -23.88
N GLN A 348 -13.73 -2.91 -23.27
CA GLN A 348 -12.60 -3.76 -23.66
C GLN A 348 -12.87 -4.34 -25.06
N MET A 349 -12.77 -3.52 -26.10
CA MET A 349 -12.66 -4.00 -27.46
C MET A 349 -11.20 -4.36 -27.68
N LYS A 350 -10.93 -5.66 -27.84
CA LYS A 350 -9.62 -6.12 -28.36
C LYS A 350 -9.40 -5.40 -29.69
N VAL A 351 -8.49 -4.44 -29.69
CA VAL A 351 -7.94 -3.89 -30.93
C VAL A 351 -7.05 -5.01 -31.48
N ASN A 352 -7.52 -5.68 -32.52
CA ASN A 352 -6.75 -6.69 -33.27
C ASN A 352 -5.51 -6.08 -33.91
#